data_AF-A0A3C1A2F6-F1
#
_entry.id   AF-A0A3C1A2F6-F1
#
_cell.length_a   1.000
_cell.length_b   1.000
_cell.length_c   1.000
_cell.angle_alpha   90.00
_cell.angle_beta   90.00
_cell.angle_gamma   90.00
#
_symmetry.space_group_name_H-M   'P 1'
#
loop_
_entity.id
_entity.type
_entity.pdbx_description
1 polymer ?
#
loop_
_entity_poly.entity_id
_entity_poly.type
_entity_poly.pdbx_seq_one_letter_code
_entity_poly.pdbx_strand_id
1 'polypeptide(L)' 'MRRLIRDNFLRLAKGDLLSFLEEHEDELVQIFREEMSSLDSRLSEEQLFVDIRMAPLGEELLRAVLATIKRFLREY' A
#
# COMPACT_ATOMS: atom_id res chain seq x y z
N MET A 1 28.50 19.74 -6.42
CA MET A 1 28.69 18.37 -5.86
C MET A 1 27.55 17.88 -4.98
N ARG A 2 27.11 18.59 -3.93
CA ARG A 2 26.02 18.11 -3.04
C ARG A 2 24.69 17.75 -3.74
N ARG A 3 24.29 18.49 -4.79
CA ARG A 3 23.05 18.19 -5.54
C ARG A 3 23.14 16.87 -6.31
N LEU A 4 24.24 16.62 -7.02
CA LEU A 4 24.46 15.38 -7.78
C LEU A 4 24.45 14.13 -6.88
N ILE A 5 25.03 14.22 -5.67
CA ILE A 5 25.01 13.12 -4.70
C ILE A 5 23.59 12.85 -4.21
N ARG A 6 22.83 13.92 -3.91
CA ARG A 6 21.43 13.80 -3.46
C ARG A 6 20.54 13.20 -4.54
N ASP A 7 20.70 13.62 -5.78
CA ASP A 7 19.86 13.15 -6.90
C ASP A 7 20.14 11.68 -7.22
N ASN A 8 21.41 11.23 -7.12
CA ASN A 8 21.76 9.82 -7.29
C ASN A 8 21.27 8.95 -6.13
N PHE A 9 21.40 9.43 -4.88
CA PHE A 9 20.89 8.72 -3.72
C PHE A 9 19.37 8.55 -3.78
N LEU A 10 18.64 9.59 -4.18
CA LEU A 10 17.19 9.53 -4.34
C LEU A 10 16.77 8.54 -5.43
N ARG A 11 17.50 8.47 -6.55
CA ARG A 11 17.21 7.47 -7.61
C ARG A 11 17.42 6.05 -7.14
N LEU A 12 18.49 5.78 -6.40
CA LEU A 12 18.75 4.45 -5.83
C LEU A 12 17.67 4.08 -4.82
N ALA A 13 17.36 4.98 -3.89
CA ALA A 13 16.32 4.75 -2.89
C ALA A 13 14.92 4.50 -3.52
N LYS A 14 14.60 5.18 -4.63
CA LYS A 14 13.36 4.91 -5.38
C LYS A 14 13.35 3.51 -5.99
N GLY A 15 14.47 3.07 -6.56
CA GLY A 15 14.61 1.73 -7.14
C GLY A 15 14.52 0.62 -6.08
N ASP A 16 15.19 0.81 -4.94
CA ASP A 16 15.14 -0.12 -3.82
C ASP A 16 13.72 -0.23 -3.24
N LEU A 17 13.06 0.91 -3.04
CA LEU A 17 11.67 0.95 -2.55
C LEU A 17 10.70 0.32 -3.55
N LEU A 18 10.86 0.58 -4.85
CA LEU A 18 10.05 -0.05 -5.88
C LEU A 18 10.18 -1.57 -5.85
N SER A 19 11.42 -2.06 -5.77
CA SER A 19 11.71 -3.50 -5.74
C SER A 19 11.14 -4.16 -4.49
N PHE A 20 11.29 -3.51 -3.34
CA PHE A 20 10.69 -3.95 -2.08
C PHE A 20 9.16 -4.04 -2.17
N LEU A 21 8.50 -3.02 -2.74
CA LEU A 21 7.04 -3.03 -2.88
C LEU A 21 6.55 -4.09 -3.87
N GLU A 22 7.32 -4.42 -4.90
CA GLU A 22 6.99 -5.49 -5.85
C GLU A 22 7.16 -6.88 -5.24
N GLU A 23 8.21 -7.08 -4.44
CA GLU A 23 8.49 -8.35 -3.76
C GLU A 23 7.46 -8.66 -2.67
N HIS A 24 7.04 -7.63 -1.91
CA HIS A 24 6.17 -7.80 -0.75
C HIS A 24 4.68 -7.44 -1.02
N GLU A 25 4.26 -7.26 -2.27
CA GLU A 25 2.89 -6.83 -2.58
C GLU A 25 1.82 -7.77 -2.00
N ASP A 26 1.97 -9.08 -2.19
CA ASP A 26 0.99 -10.05 -1.70
C ASP A 26 0.98 -10.14 -0.17
N GLU A 27 2.14 -10.00 0.48
CA GLU A 27 2.25 -9.93 1.94
C GLU A 27 1.55 -8.67 2.48
N LEU A 28 1.77 -7.52 1.84
CA LEU A 28 1.11 -6.26 2.19
C LEU A 28 -0.41 -6.38 2.04
N VAL A 29 -0.88 -7.01 0.95
CA VAL A 29 -2.31 -7.28 0.74
C VAL A 29 -2.87 -8.19 1.82
N GLN A 30 -2.15 -9.25 2.18
CA GLN A 30 -2.58 -10.17 3.23
C GLN A 30 -2.70 -9.46 4.58
N ILE A 31 -1.66 -8.74 5.00
CA ILE A 31 -1.64 -7.97 6.25
C ILE A 31 -2.79 -6.97 6.27
N PHE A 32 -3.00 -6.24 5.18
CA PHE A 32 -4.08 -5.25 5.10
C PHE A 32 -5.46 -5.89 5.19
N ARG A 33 -5.65 -7.07 4.57
CA ARG A 33 -6.90 -7.81 4.66
C ARG A 33 -7.20 -8.24 6.11
N GLU A 34 -6.19 -8.68 6.85
CA GLU A 34 -6.30 -9.02 8.27
C GLU A 34 -6.71 -7.79 9.11
N GLU A 35 -6.05 -6.65 8.89
CA GLU A 35 -6.38 -5.39 9.56
C GLU A 35 -7.81 -4.92 9.25
N MET A 36 -8.24 -5.01 7.99
CA MET A 36 -9.60 -4.66 7.59
C MET A 36 -10.65 -5.60 8.19
N SER A 37 -10.33 -6.90 8.34
CA SER A 37 -11.21 -7.86 9.02
C SER A 37 -11.33 -7.57 10.52
N SER A 38 -10.23 -7.15 11.15
CA SER A 38 -10.22 -6.70 12.55
C SER A 38 -11.04 -5.42 12.72
N LEU A 39 -10.89 -4.47 11.79
CA LEU A 39 -11.69 -3.24 11.77
C LEU A 39 -13.19 -3.53 11.60
N ASP A 40 -13.56 -4.44 10.70
CA ASP A 40 -14.95 -4.85 10.47
C ASP A 40 -15.58 -5.41 11.76
N SER A 41 -14.82 -6.23 12.49
CA SER A 41 -15.24 -6.79 13.79
C SER A 41 -15.48 -5.70 14.84
N ARG A 42 -14.62 -4.66 14.88
CA ARG A 42 -14.74 -3.53 15.81
C ARG A 42 -15.90 -2.59 15.48
N LEU A 43 -16.13 -2.32 14.19
CA LEU A 43 -17.21 -1.43 13.73
C LEU A 43 -18.60 -2.08 13.85
N SER A 44 -18.67 -3.41 13.77
CA SER A 44 -19.90 -4.17 13.99
C SER A 44 -20.48 -3.97 15.40
N GLU A 45 -19.66 -3.64 16.40
CA GLU A 45 -20.13 -3.30 17.75
C GLU A 45 -20.82 -1.91 17.84
N GLU A 46 -20.58 -1.01 16.87
CA GLU A 46 -21.03 0.40 16.89
C GLU A 46 -22.15 0.74 15.87
N GLN A 47 -22.84 -0.23 15.25
CA GLN A 47 -24.00 -0.02 14.35
C GLN A 47 -23.73 0.83 13.08
N LEU A 48 -22.85 0.38 12.18
CA LEU A 48 -22.81 0.92 10.82
C LEU A 48 -23.50 -0.02 9.82
N PHE A 49 -24.70 0.38 9.41
CA PHE A 49 -25.68 -0.29 8.53
C PHE A 49 -25.24 -0.46 7.07
N VAL A 50 -23.97 -0.74 6.82
CA VAL A 50 -23.46 -0.94 5.46
C VAL A 50 -22.88 -2.35 5.38
N ASP A 51 -23.59 -3.25 4.69
CA ASP A 51 -23.18 -4.62 4.38
C ASP A 51 -22.05 -4.64 3.32
N ILE A 52 -21.04 -3.80 3.52
CA ILE A 52 -19.81 -3.79 2.73
C ILE A 52 -18.85 -4.74 3.43
N ARG A 53 -18.45 -5.80 2.72
CA ARG A 53 -17.31 -6.62 3.14
C ARG A 53 -16.04 -5.77 3.04
N MET A 54 -15.61 -5.22 4.17
CA MET A 54 -14.48 -4.30 4.28
C MET A 54 -13.15 -4.89 3.81
N ALA A 55 -12.94 -6.19 4.04
CA ALA A 55 -11.71 -6.89 3.64
C ALA A 55 -11.53 -6.95 2.10
N PRO A 56 -12.49 -7.46 1.30
CA PRO A 56 -12.41 -7.41 -0.16
C PRO A 56 -12.30 -6.00 -0.73
N LEU A 57 -13.07 -5.04 -0.20
CA LEU A 57 -12.99 -3.65 -0.66
C LEU A 57 -11.61 -3.06 -0.37
N GLY A 58 -11.08 -3.35 0.81
CA GLY A 58 -9.77 -2.90 1.24
C GLY A 58 -8.64 -3.45 0.39
N GLU A 59 -8.71 -4.72 0.00
CA GLU A 59 -7.74 -5.34 -0.91
C GLU A 59 -7.64 -4.60 -2.24
N GLU A 60 -8.78 -4.33 -2.89
CA GLU A 60 -8.81 -3.57 -4.16
C GLU A 60 -8.27 -2.14 -3.99
N LEU A 61 -8.61 -1.48 -2.88
CA LEU A 61 -8.11 -0.15 -2.54
C LEU A 61 -6.59 -0.15 -2.37
N LEU A 62 -6.04 -1.10 -1.62
CA LEU A 62 -4.61 -1.20 -1.41
C LEU A 62 -3.88 -1.51 -2.72
N ARG A 63 -4.40 -2.43 -3.55
CA ARG A 63 -3.82 -2.71 -4.87
C ARG A 63 -3.78 -1.45 -5.75
N ALA A 64 -4.83 -0.63 -5.75
CA ALA A 64 -4.85 0.65 -6.47
C ALA A 64 -3.81 1.64 -5.92
N VAL A 65 -3.64 1.71 -4.59
CA VAL A 65 -2.62 2.55 -3.93
C VAL A 65 -1.21 2.08 -4.29
N LEU A 66 -0.92 0.79 -4.19
CA LEU A 66 0.37 0.20 -4.55
C LEU A 66 0.68 0.43 -6.03
N ALA A 67 -0.30 0.25 -6.92
CA ALA A 67 -0.14 0.56 -8.33
C ALA A 67 0.22 2.05 -8.55
N THR A 68 -0.43 2.95 -7.81
CA THR A 68 -0.15 4.39 -7.88
C THR A 68 1.25 4.73 -7.39
N ILE A 69 1.67 4.16 -6.25
CA ILE A 69 3.01 4.39 -5.68
C ILE A 69 4.09 3.83 -6.60
N LYS A 70 3.94 2.59 -7.09
CA LYS A 70 4.90 1.99 -8.03
C LYS A 70 5.03 2.83 -9.30
N ARG A 71 3.92 3.32 -9.85
CA ARG A 71 3.93 4.22 -10.99
C ARG A 71 4.64 5.54 -10.67
N PHE A 72 4.37 6.14 -9.51
CA PHE A 72 5.04 7.35 -9.06
C PHE A 72 6.57 7.15 -8.97
N LEU A 73 7.03 6.06 -8.36
CA LEU A 73 8.46 5.75 -8.22
C LEU A 73 9.15 5.48 -9.55
N ARG A 74 8.43 4.96 -10.55
CA ARG A 74 8.95 4.69 -11.90
C ARG A 74 8.99 5.94 -12.79
N GLU A 75 7.96 6.78 -12.74
CA GLU A 75 7.73 7.85 -13.73
C GLU A 75 8.11 9.26 -13.25
N TYR A 76 8.17 9.51 -11.93
CA TYR A 76 8.38 10.84 -11.32
C TYR A 76 9.54 10.80 -10.33
#